data_AF-A0A225NGQ9-F1
#
_entry.id   AF-A0A225NGQ9-F1
#
_cell.length_a   1.000
_cell.length_b   1.000
_cell.length_c   1.000
_cell.angle_alpha   90.00
_cell.angle_beta   90.00
_cell.angle_gamma   90.00
#
_symmetry.space_group_name_H-M   'P 1'
#
loop_
_entity.id
_entity.type
_entity.pdbx_description
1 polymer ?
#
loop_
_entity_poly.entity_id
_entity_poly.type
_entity_poly.pdbx_seq_one_letter_code
_entity_poly.pdbx_strand_id
1 'polypeptide(L)'
;MSKYRNSVALILALAAAPALAEGGKLGLGRPALPEEVAAWNVDVLPDGTGLPVGSGSVEDGEMLFSDNCAACHGEFAEGVDNWPELAGGEDTLADADPVKTVGSYWPYLSTTWDYVHRSMPYGNAQSLTTDDVYAIVAYILYSNYLVEDDFVLTNENFLDIEMPNADGFIVDDRAETEYPMWRTEPCMEDCKDSVEITMRATVLDVTPEEEGSTEEVTEAAVTQDTSEPEEVVEEVAVIDPALVEAGEKVFRKCAACHEIGEGARNKSGPQLNGVVGRVMGSVEDFKYSKGFVAAHDQGRTWDEVSITEYLAKPRDFMKGTKMAFAGLKKEADMAAILAYLQAASE
;
A
#
# COMPACT_ATOMS: atom_id res chain seq x y z
N MET A 1 7.60 11.25 89.77
CA MET A 1 8.16 11.45 88.41
C MET A 1 7.01 11.33 87.42
N SER A 2 6.24 12.41 87.34
CA SER A 2 6.10 13.33 86.18
C SER A 2 4.98 12.92 85.23
N LYS A 3 3.78 13.40 85.57
CA LYS A 3 2.66 13.65 84.66
C LYS A 3 2.66 15.16 84.42
N TYR A 4 2.89 15.66 83.20
CA TYR A 4 2.31 16.91 82.70
C TYR A 4 2.44 16.97 81.18
N ARG A 5 1.28 17.11 80.53
CA ARG A 5 1.05 17.44 79.12
C ARG A 5 1.09 18.96 78.93
N ASN A 6 1.13 19.38 77.65
CA ASN A 6 1.03 20.74 77.08
C ASN A 6 2.41 21.39 76.85
N SER A 7 2.78 21.87 75.66
CA SER A 7 2.02 22.71 74.75
C SER A 7 2.67 22.81 73.35
N VAL A 8 1.82 22.84 72.32
CA VAL A 8 1.98 23.54 71.02
C VAL A 8 3.10 23.05 70.09
N ALA A 9 2.76 22.11 69.22
CA ALA A 9 3.37 22.01 67.90
C ALA A 9 2.47 22.77 66.91
N LEU A 10 2.93 23.93 66.47
CA LEU A 10 2.32 24.75 65.43
C LEU A 10 2.40 23.96 64.12
N ILE A 11 1.27 23.47 63.61
CA ILE A 11 1.17 22.90 62.26
C ILE A 11 1.27 24.08 61.30
N LEU A 12 2.47 24.29 60.75
CA LEU A 12 2.66 25.14 59.58
C LEU A 12 2.14 24.35 58.37
N ALA A 13 0.85 24.49 58.08
CA ALA A 13 0.30 24.08 56.78
C ALA A 13 0.88 25.04 55.74
N LEU A 14 2.05 24.69 55.20
CA LEU A 14 2.59 25.33 54.01
C LEU A 14 1.65 24.93 52.87
N ALA A 15 0.63 25.77 52.63
CA ALA A 15 -0.12 25.73 51.40
C ALA A 15 0.87 26.05 50.28
N ALA A 16 1.43 25.01 49.66
CA ALA A 16 2.07 25.11 48.37
C ALA A 16 0.97 25.47 47.37
N ALA A 17 0.65 26.76 47.27
CA ALA A 17 -0.05 27.28 46.11
C ALA A 17 0.85 26.95 44.90
N PRO A 18 0.33 26.26 43.87
CA PRO A 18 1.10 26.10 42.65
C PRO A 18 1.38 27.50 42.14
N ALA A 19 2.67 27.84 42.04
CA ALA A 19 3.09 29.01 41.32
C ALA A 19 2.58 28.83 39.89
N LEU A 20 1.49 29.50 39.56
CA LEU A 20 1.06 29.69 38.18
C LEU A 20 2.21 30.44 37.52
N ALA A 21 3.08 29.70 36.83
CA ALA A 21 4.05 30.28 35.93
C ALA A 21 3.25 30.99 34.83
N GLU A 22 3.05 32.29 35.01
CA GLU A 22 2.40 33.17 34.06
C GLU A 22 3.11 33.04 32.69
N GLY A 23 2.31 33.05 31.62
CA GLY A 23 2.74 32.83 30.24
C GLY A 23 3.94 33.68 29.82
N GLY A 24 4.58 33.33 28.69
CA GLY A 24 5.91 33.80 28.27
C GLY A 24 6.14 35.32 28.19
N LYS A 25 7.11 35.79 27.40
CA LYS A 25 7.49 37.23 27.37
C LYS A 25 6.32 38.23 27.15
N LEU A 26 5.19 37.77 26.61
CA LEU A 26 3.96 38.54 26.37
C LEU A 26 2.78 38.15 27.29
N GLY A 27 2.97 37.25 28.25
CA GLY A 27 1.90 36.74 29.12
C GLY A 27 0.93 35.78 28.43
N LEU A 28 1.29 35.24 27.26
CA LEU A 28 0.47 34.28 26.50
C LEU A 28 0.95 32.84 26.71
N GLY A 29 -0.01 31.91 26.73
CA GLY A 29 0.24 30.47 26.86
C GLY A 29 0.61 30.02 28.29
N ARG A 30 1.04 28.76 28.39
CA ARG A 30 1.60 28.14 29.60
C ARG A 30 2.76 27.22 29.22
N PRO A 31 3.64 26.84 30.17
CA PRO A 31 4.61 25.77 29.93
C PRO A 31 3.91 24.48 29.48
N ALA A 32 4.44 23.84 28.44
CA ALA A 32 4.01 22.51 28.02
C ALA A 32 4.38 21.48 29.09
N LEU A 33 3.47 20.57 29.41
CA LEU A 33 3.75 19.48 30.33
C LEU A 33 4.62 18.43 29.61
N PRO A 34 5.50 17.71 30.33
CA PRO A 34 6.30 16.64 29.73
C PRO A 34 5.45 15.61 28.98
N GLU A 35 4.28 15.27 29.51
CA GLU A 35 3.37 14.29 28.91
C GLU A 35 2.75 14.79 27.61
N GLU A 36 2.53 16.10 27.49
CA GLU A 36 2.00 16.71 26.26
C GLU A 36 3.06 16.75 25.17
N VAL A 37 4.29 17.07 25.54
CA VAL A 37 5.43 17.02 24.62
C VAL A 37 5.65 15.59 24.16
N ALA A 38 5.70 14.61 25.07
CA ALA A 38 5.90 13.21 24.73
C ALA A 38 4.79 12.63 23.84
N ALA A 39 3.54 13.10 24.00
CA ALA A 39 2.43 12.64 23.17
C ALA A 39 2.45 13.20 21.75
N TRP A 40 3.10 14.34 21.51
CA TRP A 40 3.04 15.05 20.23
C TRP A 40 4.36 15.06 19.48
N ASN A 41 5.48 15.13 20.19
CA ASN A 41 6.82 15.08 19.64
C ASN A 41 7.29 13.62 19.61
N VAL A 42 6.93 12.94 18.53
CA VAL A 42 7.30 11.54 18.24
C VAL A 42 8.19 11.45 16.99
N ASP A 43 8.76 12.59 16.59
CA ASP A 43 9.58 12.72 15.39
C ASP A 43 10.87 11.91 15.55
N VAL A 44 11.33 11.25 14.49
CA VAL A 44 12.60 10.51 14.48
C VAL A 44 13.53 11.11 13.44
N LEU A 45 14.64 11.69 13.91
CA LEU A 45 15.64 12.30 13.05
C LEU A 45 16.60 11.25 12.47
N PRO A 46 17.30 11.56 11.36
CA PRO A 46 18.28 10.65 10.74
C PRO A 46 19.41 10.18 11.66
N ASP A 47 19.73 10.92 12.71
CA ASP A 47 20.74 10.55 13.71
C ASP A 47 20.21 9.67 14.85
N GLY A 48 18.95 9.24 14.77
CA GLY A 48 18.27 8.43 15.78
C GLY A 48 17.67 9.23 16.94
N THR A 49 17.80 10.56 16.94
CA THR A 49 17.12 11.40 17.94
C THR A 49 15.61 11.18 17.87
N GLY A 50 14.99 10.86 19.02
CA GLY A 50 13.56 10.59 19.12
C GLY A 50 13.17 9.13 18.94
N LEU A 51 14.10 8.25 18.55
CA LEU A 51 13.83 6.83 18.33
C LEU A 51 13.44 6.13 19.66
N PRO A 52 12.23 5.55 19.77
CA PRO A 52 11.79 4.86 20.98
C PRO A 52 12.46 3.48 21.11
N VAL A 53 12.65 3.02 22.36
CA VAL A 53 13.14 1.66 22.65
C VAL A 53 12.12 0.63 22.19
N GLY A 54 12.55 -0.38 21.45
CA GLY A 54 11.69 -1.44 20.93
C GLY A 54 12.41 -2.34 19.93
N SER A 55 11.69 -3.33 19.44
CA SER A 55 12.19 -4.28 18.44
C SER A 55 11.06 -4.96 17.68
N GLY A 56 11.35 -5.45 16.48
CA GLY A 56 10.41 -6.23 15.68
C GLY A 56 11.10 -7.01 14.56
N SER A 57 10.63 -8.23 14.33
CA SER A 57 11.18 -9.12 13.31
C SER A 57 10.49 -8.94 11.96
N VAL A 58 11.15 -9.38 10.89
CA VAL A 58 10.52 -9.45 9.55
C VAL A 58 9.29 -10.36 9.56
N GLU A 59 9.33 -11.51 10.25
CA GLU A 59 8.21 -12.45 10.35
C GLU A 59 6.98 -11.81 11.03
N ASP A 60 7.17 -11.13 12.16
CA ASP A 60 6.08 -10.38 12.81
C ASP A 60 5.58 -9.24 11.91
N GLY A 61 6.51 -8.63 11.17
CA GLY A 61 6.24 -7.53 10.26
C GLY A 61 5.37 -7.92 9.10
N GLU A 62 5.63 -9.08 8.47
CA GLU A 62 4.82 -9.65 7.39
C GLU A 62 3.37 -9.81 7.83
N MET A 63 3.15 -10.39 9.02
CA MET A 63 1.81 -10.61 9.57
C MET A 63 1.08 -9.28 9.82
N LEU A 64 1.75 -8.31 10.45
CA LEU A 64 1.19 -6.98 10.70
C LEU A 64 0.91 -6.22 9.39
N PHE A 65 1.79 -6.36 8.40
CA PHE A 65 1.66 -5.72 7.10
C PHE A 65 0.46 -6.30 6.32
N SER A 66 0.30 -7.62 6.31
CA SER A 66 -0.88 -8.29 5.73
C SER A 66 -2.19 -7.74 6.32
N ASP A 67 -2.24 -7.60 7.64
CA ASP A 67 -3.47 -7.22 8.34
C ASP A 67 -3.80 -5.72 8.24
N ASN A 68 -2.79 -4.86 8.14
CA ASN A 68 -2.97 -3.41 8.28
C ASN A 68 -2.58 -2.58 7.03
N CYS A 69 -1.77 -3.13 6.13
CA CYS A 69 -1.11 -2.37 5.07
C CYS A 69 -1.40 -2.93 3.66
N ALA A 70 -1.43 -4.26 3.51
CA ALA A 70 -1.42 -4.94 2.21
C ALA A 70 -2.66 -4.67 1.36
N ALA A 71 -3.78 -4.28 1.97
CA ALA A 71 -4.98 -3.89 1.24
C ALA A 71 -4.76 -2.72 0.26
N CYS A 72 -3.75 -1.88 0.52
CA CYS A 72 -3.35 -0.78 -0.36
C CYS A 72 -1.94 -1.00 -0.92
N HIS A 73 -1.00 -1.48 -0.11
CA HIS A 73 0.41 -1.54 -0.51
C HIS A 73 0.85 -2.87 -1.10
N GLY A 74 -0.05 -3.84 -1.30
CA GLY A 74 0.30 -5.16 -1.81
C GLY A 74 0.85 -6.06 -0.70
N GLU A 75 0.95 -7.37 -0.94
CA GLU A 75 1.43 -8.28 0.12
C GLU A 75 2.95 -8.13 0.31
N PHE A 76 3.68 -7.81 -0.76
CA PHE A 76 5.13 -7.63 -0.82
C PHE A 76 5.54 -6.16 -0.89
N ALA A 77 4.66 -5.25 -0.46
CA ALA A 77 4.88 -3.81 -0.51
C ALA A 77 5.01 -3.24 -1.95
N GLU A 78 4.51 -3.97 -2.95
CA GLU A 78 4.60 -3.68 -4.39
C GLU A 78 3.52 -2.74 -4.94
N GLY A 79 2.61 -2.26 -4.08
CA GLY A 79 1.47 -1.41 -4.46
C GLY A 79 0.28 -2.20 -5.04
N VAL A 80 -0.93 -1.68 -4.84
CA VAL A 80 -2.17 -2.22 -5.43
C VAL A 80 -2.93 -1.10 -6.13
N ASP A 81 -3.39 -1.36 -7.36
CA ASP A 81 -4.06 -0.39 -8.23
C ASP A 81 -3.19 0.85 -8.48
N ASN A 82 -3.48 1.97 -7.80
CA ASN A 82 -2.72 3.23 -7.87
C ASN A 82 -2.24 3.67 -6.48
N TRP A 83 -2.25 2.77 -5.50
CA TRP A 83 -1.66 3.03 -4.19
C TRP A 83 -0.13 2.91 -4.26
N PRO A 84 0.61 3.67 -3.45
CA PRO A 84 2.06 3.75 -3.58
C PRO A 84 2.77 2.40 -3.42
N GLU A 85 3.72 2.14 -4.31
CA GLU A 85 4.74 1.11 -4.16
C GLU A 85 5.72 1.52 -3.05
N LEU A 86 5.96 0.62 -2.10
CA LEU A 86 6.94 0.81 -1.02
C LEU A 86 8.24 0.06 -1.29
N ALA A 87 8.23 -0.92 -2.19
CA ALA A 87 9.38 -1.69 -2.64
C ALA A 87 9.51 -1.75 -4.17
N GLY A 88 10.75 -1.88 -4.65
CA GLY A 88 11.11 -1.94 -6.07
C GLY A 88 11.60 -0.61 -6.65
N GLY A 89 11.86 -0.58 -7.96
CA GLY A 89 12.29 0.62 -8.66
C GLY A 89 13.81 0.90 -8.57
N GLU A 90 14.58 -0.09 -8.15
CA GLU A 90 16.04 -0.05 -8.15
C GLU A 90 16.57 0.32 -9.55
N ASP A 91 17.57 1.19 -9.60
CA ASP A 91 18.20 1.70 -10.81
C ASP A 91 17.29 2.45 -11.80
N THR A 92 16.02 2.74 -11.45
CA THR A 92 15.07 3.44 -12.34
C THR A 92 15.14 4.97 -12.26
N LEU A 93 15.93 5.56 -11.34
CA LEU A 93 15.91 7.01 -11.07
C LEU A 93 16.28 7.89 -12.28
N ALA A 94 16.97 7.33 -13.27
CA ALA A 94 17.35 8.02 -14.51
C ALA A 94 16.41 7.72 -15.70
N ASP A 95 15.40 6.87 -15.51
CA ASP A 95 14.43 6.52 -16.55
C ASP A 95 13.46 7.66 -16.84
N ALA A 96 12.75 7.56 -17.96
CA ALA A 96 11.73 8.54 -18.34
C ALA A 96 10.55 8.58 -17.34
N ASP A 97 10.29 7.46 -16.68
CA ASP A 97 9.25 7.31 -15.65
C ASP A 97 9.81 6.53 -14.45
N PRO A 98 10.47 7.21 -13.50
CA PRO A 98 11.18 6.57 -12.40
C PRO A 98 10.22 6.05 -11.32
N VAL A 99 10.50 4.85 -10.80
CA VAL A 99 9.74 4.25 -9.68
C VAL A 99 10.47 4.54 -8.37
N LYS A 100 9.89 5.43 -7.57
CA LYS A 100 10.53 6.04 -6.39
C LYS A 100 9.94 5.49 -5.09
N THR A 101 10.60 4.50 -4.51
CA THR A 101 10.15 3.76 -3.33
C THR A 101 11.05 4.01 -2.12
N VAL A 102 10.81 3.29 -1.03
CA VAL A 102 11.67 3.33 0.17
C VAL A 102 13.08 2.85 -0.19
N GLY A 103 13.24 1.74 -0.92
CA GLY A 103 14.55 1.21 -1.29
C GLY A 103 15.23 1.97 -2.42
N SER A 104 14.48 2.50 -3.40
CA SER A 104 15.11 3.15 -4.56
C SER A 104 15.42 4.63 -4.35
N TYR A 105 14.68 5.34 -3.50
CA TYR A 105 14.76 6.81 -3.44
C TYR A 105 14.96 7.39 -2.04
N TRP A 106 14.45 6.77 -0.98
CA TRP A 106 14.47 7.42 0.33
C TRP A 106 15.89 7.41 0.96
N PRO A 107 16.34 8.53 1.56
CA PRO A 107 17.71 8.61 2.06
C PRO A 107 17.90 8.05 3.48
N TYR A 108 16.84 8.02 4.30
CA TYR A 108 16.95 7.68 5.71
C TYR A 108 15.82 6.78 6.18
N LEU A 109 16.17 5.71 6.90
CA LEU A 109 15.21 4.79 7.52
C LEU A 109 14.33 5.48 8.57
N SER A 110 14.86 6.52 9.22
CA SER A 110 14.13 7.35 10.19
C SER A 110 12.84 7.95 9.60
N THR A 111 12.85 8.29 8.31
CA THR A 111 11.66 8.86 7.66
C THR A 111 10.57 7.81 7.50
N THR A 112 10.94 6.57 7.13
CA THR A 112 10.01 5.44 7.05
C THR A 112 9.42 5.14 8.43
N TRP A 113 10.28 5.10 9.45
CA TRP A 113 9.87 4.90 10.84
C TRP A 113 8.83 5.92 11.32
N ASP A 114 9.22 7.20 11.29
CA ASP A 114 8.40 8.31 11.77
C ASP A 114 7.07 8.35 11.01
N TYR A 115 7.13 8.31 9.68
CA TYR A 115 5.93 8.40 8.86
C TYR A 115 4.95 7.26 9.10
N VAL A 116 5.43 6.02 9.20
CA VAL A 116 4.58 4.86 9.50
C VAL A 116 3.95 5.00 10.88
N HIS A 117 4.74 5.30 11.92
CA HIS A 117 4.24 5.47 13.29
C HIS A 117 3.22 6.62 13.39
N ARG A 118 3.49 7.74 12.71
CA ARG A 118 2.73 8.98 12.84
C ARG A 118 1.46 9.01 12.00
N SER A 119 1.48 8.36 10.83
CA SER A 119 0.53 8.61 9.75
C SER A 119 -0.07 7.36 9.12
N MET A 120 0.38 6.16 9.49
CA MET A 120 -0.18 4.90 9.00
C MET A 120 -0.82 4.07 10.13
N PRO A 121 -1.78 3.18 9.78
CA PRO A 121 -2.40 2.98 8.46
C PRO A 121 -3.27 4.16 8.00
N TYR A 122 -3.39 4.37 6.68
CA TYR A 122 -4.25 5.42 6.15
C TYR A 122 -5.71 5.23 6.57
N GLY A 123 -6.29 6.27 7.19
CA GLY A 123 -7.64 6.23 7.78
C GLY A 123 -7.69 5.75 9.24
N ASN A 124 -6.59 5.24 9.80
CA ASN A 124 -6.48 4.80 11.19
C ASN A 124 -5.07 5.09 11.78
N ALA A 125 -4.50 6.25 11.47
CA ALA A 125 -3.14 6.62 11.89
C ALA A 125 -2.97 6.65 13.41
N GLN A 126 -1.73 6.44 13.88
CA GLN A 126 -1.35 6.36 15.31
C GLN A 126 -2.02 5.20 16.06
N SER A 127 -2.40 4.12 15.36
CA SER A 127 -2.96 2.92 15.97
C SER A 127 -1.90 1.84 16.27
N LEU A 128 -0.69 1.99 15.74
CA LEU A 128 0.40 1.02 15.87
C LEU A 128 1.21 1.29 17.14
N THR A 129 1.68 0.23 17.79
CA THR A 129 2.64 0.35 18.88
C THR A 129 4.06 0.51 18.34
N THR A 130 5.00 0.92 19.20
CA THR A 130 6.43 1.01 18.84
C THR A 130 6.96 -0.28 18.23
N ASP A 131 6.70 -1.44 18.85
CA ASP A 131 7.21 -2.72 18.36
C ASP A 131 6.55 -3.13 17.03
N ASP A 132 5.26 -2.80 16.83
CA ASP A 132 4.57 -3.04 15.56
C ASP A 132 5.23 -2.29 14.41
N VAL A 133 5.64 -1.05 14.65
CA VAL A 133 6.35 -0.26 13.63
C VAL A 133 7.73 -0.88 13.35
N TYR A 134 8.43 -1.43 14.35
CA TYR A 134 9.75 -2.11 14.18
C TYR A 134 9.62 -3.30 13.27
N ALA A 135 8.60 -4.10 13.51
CA ALA A 135 8.28 -5.26 12.69
C ALA A 135 7.92 -4.83 11.25
N ILE A 136 6.99 -3.87 11.09
CA ILE A 136 6.57 -3.39 9.75
C ILE A 136 7.75 -2.80 8.96
N VAL A 137 8.59 -1.99 9.59
CA VAL A 137 9.76 -1.38 8.91
C VAL A 137 10.80 -2.45 8.57
N ALA A 138 11.03 -3.45 9.44
CA ALA A 138 11.86 -4.61 9.11
C ALA A 138 11.33 -5.34 7.86
N TYR A 139 10.01 -5.55 7.77
CA TYR A 139 9.38 -6.17 6.60
C TYR A 139 9.51 -5.33 5.32
N ILE A 140 9.40 -4.01 5.41
CA ILE A 140 9.63 -3.10 4.26
C ILE A 140 11.10 -3.19 3.79
N LEU A 141 12.06 -3.25 4.72
CA LEU A 141 13.48 -3.46 4.38
C LEU A 141 13.69 -4.80 3.67
N TYR A 142 13.07 -5.87 4.17
CA TYR A 142 13.11 -7.20 3.55
C TYR A 142 12.50 -7.18 2.14
N SER A 143 11.36 -6.52 1.98
CA SER A 143 10.67 -6.39 0.69
C SER A 143 11.51 -5.61 -0.35
N ASN A 144 12.44 -4.77 0.11
CA ASN A 144 13.43 -4.07 -0.72
C ASN A 144 14.77 -4.80 -0.82
N TYR A 145 14.85 -6.06 -0.39
CA TYR A 145 16.08 -6.88 -0.42
C TYR A 145 17.27 -6.28 0.37
N LEU A 146 17.00 -5.47 1.39
CA LEU A 146 18.03 -4.81 2.21
C LEU A 146 18.45 -5.64 3.43
N VAL A 147 17.61 -6.58 3.85
CA VAL A 147 17.84 -7.48 4.98
C VAL A 147 17.28 -8.87 4.69
N GLU A 148 17.74 -9.88 5.43
CA GLU A 148 17.26 -11.27 5.34
C GLU A 148 15.94 -11.49 6.10
N ASP A 149 15.30 -12.64 5.87
CA ASP A 149 13.98 -12.98 6.45
C ASP A 149 13.99 -13.22 7.98
N ASP A 150 15.14 -13.51 8.56
CA ASP A 150 15.34 -13.69 10.00
C ASP A 150 15.78 -12.42 10.74
N PHE A 151 15.83 -11.29 10.03
CA PHE A 151 16.30 -10.02 10.58
C PHE A 151 15.36 -9.47 11.65
N VAL A 152 15.95 -8.82 12.67
CA VAL A 152 15.25 -8.12 13.74
C VAL A 152 15.75 -6.69 13.82
N LEU A 153 14.87 -5.73 13.54
CA LEU A 153 15.14 -4.32 13.71
C LEU A 153 14.92 -3.93 15.16
N THR A 154 15.83 -3.14 15.72
CA THR A 154 15.80 -2.67 17.10
C THR A 154 16.25 -1.23 17.15
N ASN A 155 15.98 -0.55 18.27
CA ASN A 155 16.53 0.79 18.50
C ASN A 155 18.08 0.81 18.56
N GLU A 156 18.74 -0.33 18.79
CA GLU A 156 20.19 -0.41 18.97
C GLU A 156 20.94 -0.55 17.63
N ASN A 157 20.34 -1.26 16.66
CA ASN A 157 20.92 -1.49 15.33
C ASN A 157 20.26 -0.63 14.23
N PHE A 158 19.31 0.24 14.56
CA PHE A 158 18.57 1.07 13.60
C PHE A 158 19.49 1.90 12.68
N LEU A 159 20.55 2.46 13.26
CA LEU A 159 21.50 3.32 12.54
C LEU A 159 22.56 2.55 11.75
N ASP A 160 22.58 1.22 11.87
CA ASP A 160 23.49 0.37 11.09
C ASP A 160 22.94 0.12 9.66
N ILE A 161 21.68 0.48 9.40
CA ILE A 161 21.04 0.32 8.09
C ILE A 161 21.37 1.51 7.20
N GLU A 162 22.16 1.27 6.16
CA GLU A 162 22.45 2.23 5.10
C GLU A 162 21.42 2.12 3.97
N MET A 163 20.66 3.19 3.72
CA MET A 163 19.70 3.23 2.61
C MET A 163 20.44 3.45 1.27
N PRO A 164 20.04 2.79 0.17
CA PRO A 164 20.77 2.87 -1.11
C PRO A 164 20.95 4.28 -1.66
N ASN A 165 19.98 5.18 -1.41
CA ASN A 165 19.99 6.55 -1.92
C ASN A 165 20.31 7.61 -0.84
N ALA A 166 21.06 7.23 0.21
CA ALA A 166 21.42 8.14 1.31
C ALA A 166 22.10 9.45 0.85
N ASP A 167 22.94 9.37 -0.19
CA ASP A 167 23.66 10.50 -0.78
C ASP A 167 22.97 11.10 -2.02
N GLY A 168 21.74 10.67 -2.34
CA GLY A 168 21.04 11.04 -3.58
C GLY A 168 20.40 12.42 -3.60
N PHE A 169 20.57 13.20 -2.54
CA PHE A 169 19.90 14.50 -2.36
C PHE A 169 20.90 15.63 -2.23
N ILE A 170 20.54 16.78 -2.81
CA ILE A 170 21.29 18.02 -2.69
C ILE A 170 20.43 19.10 -2.05
N VAL A 171 21.09 20.07 -1.41
CA VAL A 171 20.44 21.33 -1.05
C VAL A 171 20.14 22.10 -2.33
N ASP A 172 18.98 22.76 -2.39
CA ASP A 172 18.55 23.58 -3.52
C ASP A 172 19.66 24.50 -4.05
N ASP A 173 20.11 24.25 -5.27
CA ASP A 173 21.23 24.93 -5.94
C ASP A 173 20.78 25.87 -7.07
N ARG A 174 19.47 26.11 -7.22
CA ARG A 174 18.92 26.94 -8.31
C ARG A 174 19.49 28.35 -8.35
N ALA A 175 19.97 28.87 -7.22
CA ALA A 175 20.67 30.14 -7.16
C ALA A 175 21.97 30.18 -7.98
N GLU A 176 22.59 29.03 -8.17
CA GLU A 176 23.87 28.84 -8.86
C GLU A 176 23.63 28.31 -10.28
N THR A 177 22.70 27.36 -10.45
CA THR A 177 22.45 26.66 -11.71
C THR A 177 21.42 27.33 -12.61
N GLU A 178 20.40 27.98 -12.04
CA GLU A 178 19.25 28.49 -12.80
C GLU A 178 19.16 30.02 -12.86
N TYR A 179 19.22 30.68 -11.69
CA TYR A 179 18.99 32.12 -11.60
C TYR A 179 19.92 32.95 -12.49
N PRO A 180 21.22 32.61 -12.65
CA PRO A 180 22.09 33.33 -13.58
C PRO A 180 21.65 33.21 -15.04
N MET A 181 20.98 32.10 -15.42
CA MET A 181 20.43 31.92 -16.77
C MET A 181 19.15 32.74 -16.97
N TRP A 182 18.28 32.78 -15.94
CA TRP A 182 16.95 33.38 -16.07
C TRP A 182 16.87 34.86 -15.71
N ARG A 183 17.81 35.38 -14.91
CA ARG A 183 17.86 36.81 -14.54
C ARG A 183 18.71 37.60 -15.53
N THR A 184 18.41 37.41 -16.81
CA THR A 184 18.99 38.15 -17.93
C THR A 184 17.92 39.03 -18.57
N GLU A 185 18.31 40.02 -19.39
CA GLU A 185 17.35 40.83 -20.12
C GLU A 185 16.62 39.95 -21.15
N PRO A 186 15.28 39.85 -21.11
CA PRO A 186 14.54 39.00 -22.05
C PRO A 186 14.60 39.56 -23.47
N CYS A 187 14.41 38.68 -24.46
CA CYS A 187 14.20 39.13 -25.84
C CYS A 187 12.85 39.86 -25.96
N MET A 188 12.85 41.01 -26.67
CA MET A 188 11.66 41.84 -26.85
C MET A 188 11.11 41.82 -28.28
N GLU A 189 11.94 41.58 -29.30
CA GLU A 189 11.57 41.63 -30.71
C GLU A 189 12.25 40.47 -31.48
N ASP A 190 11.55 39.90 -32.47
CA ASP A 190 12.07 38.84 -33.35
C ASP A 190 12.68 37.62 -32.62
N CYS A 191 12.05 37.18 -31.53
CA CYS A 191 12.63 36.23 -30.58
C CYS A 191 12.65 34.75 -30.99
N LYS A 192 11.88 34.37 -32.02
CA LYS A 192 11.79 32.99 -32.51
C LYS A 192 11.56 32.98 -34.02
N ASP A 193 12.19 32.02 -34.69
CA ASP A 193 12.01 31.81 -36.13
C ASP A 193 10.71 31.07 -36.49
N SER A 194 10.15 30.30 -35.54
CA SER A 194 8.93 29.51 -35.74
C SER A 194 8.13 29.34 -34.45
N VAL A 195 6.83 29.13 -34.60
CA VAL A 195 5.83 28.95 -33.52
C VAL A 195 4.95 27.72 -33.76
N GLU A 196 5.54 26.65 -34.27
CA GLU A 196 4.83 25.38 -34.50
C GLU A 196 4.21 24.81 -33.22
N ILE A 197 2.98 24.31 -33.33
CA ILE A 197 2.26 23.67 -32.22
C ILE A 197 2.75 22.23 -32.09
N THR A 198 3.42 21.90 -30.99
CA THR A 198 3.95 20.55 -30.74
C THR A 198 3.06 19.69 -29.86
N MET A 199 2.23 20.30 -29.00
CA MET A 199 1.32 19.59 -28.08
C MET A 199 0.03 20.38 -27.89
N ARG A 200 -1.08 19.66 -27.74
CA ARG A 200 -2.42 20.23 -27.44
C ARG A 200 -3.06 19.44 -26.31
N ALA A 201 -3.47 20.11 -25.24
CA ALA A 201 -4.13 19.45 -24.10
C ALA A 201 -5.43 18.72 -24.51
N THR A 202 -6.13 19.25 -25.52
CA THR A 202 -7.32 18.62 -26.11
C THR A 202 -7.06 17.27 -26.78
N VAL A 203 -5.79 16.88 -26.98
CA VAL A 203 -5.43 15.54 -27.47
C VAL A 203 -5.41 14.52 -26.32
N LEU A 204 -5.07 14.95 -25.10
CA LEU A 204 -5.12 14.09 -23.93
C LEU A 204 -6.55 13.95 -23.40
N ASP A 205 -7.32 15.05 -23.44
CA ASP A 205 -8.75 15.09 -23.13
C ASP A 205 -9.15 14.47 -21.77
N VAL A 206 -8.34 14.73 -20.74
CA VAL A 206 -8.57 14.25 -19.36
C VAL A 206 -9.12 15.33 -18.43
N THR A 207 -9.56 16.47 -18.99
CA THR A 207 -10.11 17.58 -18.20
C THR A 207 -11.62 17.36 -18.04
N PRO A 208 -12.18 17.34 -16.82
CA PRO A 208 -13.62 17.19 -16.64
C PRO A 208 -14.41 18.27 -17.39
N GLU A 209 -15.45 17.87 -18.11
CA GLU A 209 -16.35 18.78 -18.83
C GLU A 209 -17.48 19.28 -17.93
N GLU A 210 -17.97 20.49 -18.20
CA GLU A 210 -19.23 20.97 -17.64
C GLU A 210 -20.40 20.37 -18.42
N GLU A 211 -21.43 19.86 -17.73
CA GLU A 211 -22.65 19.36 -18.40
C GLU A 211 -23.27 20.47 -19.26
N GLY A 212 -23.15 20.34 -20.59
CA GLY A 212 -23.73 21.25 -21.58
C GLY A 212 -22.75 21.94 -22.53
N SER A 213 -21.43 21.73 -22.41
CA SER A 213 -20.44 22.26 -23.37
C SER A 213 -20.11 21.27 -24.49
N THR A 214 -21.13 20.77 -25.20
CA THR A 214 -20.90 20.05 -26.46
C THR A 214 -20.65 21.06 -27.58
N GLU A 215 -19.42 21.53 -27.74
CA GLU A 215 -18.92 21.85 -29.08
C GLU A 215 -18.17 20.62 -29.58
N GLU A 216 -18.91 19.74 -30.29
CA GLU A 216 -18.35 18.62 -31.02
C GLU A 216 -17.27 19.13 -31.99
N VAL A 217 -16.01 18.83 -31.69
CA VAL A 217 -14.97 18.81 -32.72
C VAL A 217 -15.15 17.49 -33.47
N THR A 218 -15.97 17.53 -34.52
CA THR A 218 -16.16 16.39 -35.40
C THR A 218 -14.86 16.08 -36.16
N GLU A 219 -14.10 15.08 -35.71
CA GLU A 219 -13.26 14.29 -36.58
C GLU A 219 -13.88 12.90 -36.70
N ALA A 220 -14.28 12.55 -37.92
CA ALA A 220 -15.22 11.49 -38.23
C ALA A 220 -14.68 10.10 -37.83
N ALA A 221 -15.18 9.57 -36.71
CA ALA A 221 -15.21 8.14 -36.46
C ALA A 221 -16.63 7.63 -36.70
N VAL A 222 -16.72 6.68 -37.63
CA VAL A 222 -17.94 6.00 -38.06
C VAL A 222 -18.63 5.38 -36.85
N THR A 223 -19.83 5.88 -36.55
CA THR A 223 -20.75 5.27 -35.60
C THR A 223 -21.46 4.09 -36.26
N GLN A 224 -21.49 2.96 -35.55
CA GLN A 224 -22.63 2.07 -35.65
C GLN A 224 -23.19 1.89 -34.23
N ASP A 225 -24.23 2.68 -34.01
CA ASP A 225 -25.19 2.62 -32.93
C ASP A 225 -25.97 1.30 -32.97
N THR A 226 -26.25 0.71 -31.80
CA THR A 226 -27.63 0.50 -31.32
C THR A 226 -27.59 -0.09 -29.92
N SER A 227 -28.12 0.66 -28.97
CA SER A 227 -28.68 0.19 -27.69
C SER A 227 -30.08 -0.40 -27.87
N GLU A 228 -30.43 -1.42 -27.07
CA GLU A 228 -31.59 -1.49 -26.16
C GLU A 228 -31.82 -2.94 -25.62
N PRO A 229 -32.59 -3.12 -24.53
CA PRO A 229 -32.31 -4.11 -23.47
C PRO A 229 -33.34 -5.25 -23.34
N GLU A 230 -33.17 -6.05 -22.26
CA GLU A 230 -33.98 -7.18 -21.77
C GLU A 230 -33.71 -8.50 -22.52
N GLU A 231 -33.61 -9.69 -21.91
CA GLU A 231 -34.34 -10.27 -20.79
C GLU A 231 -33.61 -11.56 -20.29
N VAL A 232 -33.95 -12.01 -19.09
CA VAL A 232 -33.40 -13.18 -18.38
C VAL A 232 -33.92 -14.51 -18.96
N VAL A 233 -33.07 -15.50 -19.23
CA VAL A 233 -33.46 -16.92 -19.24
C VAL A 233 -32.28 -17.86 -18.94
N GLU A 234 -32.59 -18.84 -18.09
CA GLU A 234 -31.75 -19.88 -17.50
C GLU A 234 -31.44 -21.06 -18.46
N GLU A 235 -30.22 -21.60 -18.30
CA GLU A 235 -29.78 -23.01 -18.34
C GLU A 235 -29.28 -23.72 -19.63
N VAL A 236 -28.05 -24.26 -19.45
CA VAL A 236 -27.27 -25.28 -20.17
C VAL A 236 -26.31 -24.83 -21.29
N ALA A 237 -25.11 -24.43 -20.84
CA ALA A 237 -23.78 -24.77 -21.35
C ALA A 237 -23.56 -24.73 -22.88
N VAL A 238 -23.57 -23.53 -23.43
CA VAL A 238 -22.56 -23.15 -24.41
C VAL A 238 -21.72 -22.11 -23.70
N ILE A 239 -20.46 -22.43 -23.40
CA ILE A 239 -19.54 -21.44 -22.84
C ILE A 239 -19.44 -20.33 -23.90
N ASP A 240 -19.94 -19.14 -23.60
CA ASP A 240 -19.95 -18.02 -24.54
C ASP A 240 -18.50 -17.65 -24.88
N PRO A 241 -18.07 -17.79 -26.15
CA PRO A 241 -16.70 -17.45 -26.55
C PRO A 241 -16.31 -16.02 -26.19
N ALA A 242 -17.26 -15.08 -26.18
CA ALA A 242 -17.01 -13.70 -25.79
C ALA A 242 -16.71 -13.57 -24.29
N LEU A 243 -17.39 -14.36 -23.45
CA LEU A 243 -17.08 -14.43 -22.01
C LEU A 243 -15.74 -15.11 -21.74
N VAL A 244 -15.36 -16.12 -22.52
CA VAL A 244 -14.03 -16.74 -22.43
C VAL A 244 -12.93 -15.73 -22.76
N GLU A 245 -13.08 -14.96 -23.84
CA GLU A 245 -12.12 -13.91 -24.21
C GLU A 245 -12.05 -12.79 -23.14
N ALA A 246 -13.19 -12.40 -22.57
CA ALA A 246 -13.23 -11.47 -21.45
C ALA A 246 -12.54 -12.06 -20.21
N GLY A 247 -12.77 -13.35 -19.93
CA GLY A 247 -12.18 -14.06 -18.81
C GLY A 247 -10.67 -14.17 -18.93
N GLU A 248 -10.13 -14.42 -20.12
CA GLU A 248 -8.69 -14.39 -20.40
C GLU A 248 -8.07 -13.02 -20.05
N LYS A 249 -8.76 -11.92 -20.37
CA LYS A 249 -8.31 -10.57 -20.01
C LYS A 249 -8.32 -10.37 -18.49
N VAL A 250 -9.36 -10.82 -17.79
CA VAL A 250 -9.45 -10.75 -16.32
C VAL A 250 -8.39 -11.65 -15.68
N PHE A 251 -8.05 -12.79 -16.31
CA PHE A 251 -7.09 -13.77 -15.79
C PHE A 251 -5.68 -13.21 -15.64
N ARG A 252 -5.37 -12.08 -16.28
CA ARG A 252 -4.13 -11.32 -16.03
C ARG A 252 -3.92 -10.98 -14.55
N LYS A 253 -5.01 -10.77 -13.80
CA LYS A 253 -4.99 -10.57 -12.33
C LYS A 253 -4.60 -11.84 -11.55
N CYS A 254 -4.75 -13.02 -12.16
CA CYS A 254 -4.42 -14.32 -11.58
C CYS A 254 -3.07 -14.86 -12.06
N ALA A 255 -2.60 -14.40 -13.23
CA ALA A 255 -1.43 -14.94 -13.94
C ALA A 255 -0.09 -14.75 -13.20
N ALA A 256 -0.01 -13.80 -12.27
CA ALA A 256 1.15 -13.63 -11.40
C ALA A 256 1.38 -14.86 -10.50
N CYS A 257 0.29 -15.44 -9.99
CA CYS A 257 0.34 -16.54 -9.02
C CYS A 257 -0.07 -17.89 -9.61
N HIS A 258 -0.81 -17.91 -10.72
CA HIS A 258 -1.37 -19.13 -11.29
C HIS A 258 -1.01 -19.29 -12.76
N GLU A 259 -0.99 -20.53 -13.21
CA GLU A 259 -0.88 -20.88 -14.62
C GLU A 259 -2.05 -21.75 -15.06
N ILE A 260 -2.39 -21.63 -16.33
CA ILE A 260 -3.42 -22.40 -17.01
C ILE A 260 -2.96 -22.67 -18.46
N GLY A 261 -3.33 -23.81 -19.02
CA GLY A 261 -2.92 -24.27 -20.35
C GLY A 261 -1.88 -25.41 -20.33
N GLU A 262 -1.42 -25.78 -21.52
CA GLU A 262 -0.49 -26.90 -21.70
C GLU A 262 0.85 -26.64 -20.98
N GLY A 263 1.24 -27.57 -20.09
CA GLY A 263 2.49 -27.47 -19.35
C GLY A 263 2.47 -26.52 -18.14
N ALA A 264 1.28 -26.06 -17.71
CA ALA A 264 1.10 -25.21 -16.52
C ALA A 264 1.72 -25.83 -15.25
N ARG A 265 2.42 -25.02 -14.48
CA ARG A 265 3.13 -25.43 -13.25
C ARG A 265 2.57 -24.70 -12.03
N ASN A 266 2.82 -25.27 -10.86
CA ASN A 266 2.59 -24.59 -9.59
C ASN A 266 3.58 -23.42 -9.45
N LYS A 267 3.05 -22.24 -9.09
CA LYS A 267 3.82 -21.06 -8.69
C LYS A 267 3.51 -20.75 -7.22
N SER A 268 3.37 -19.47 -6.87
CA SER A 268 2.84 -19.02 -5.58
C SER A 268 1.42 -19.56 -5.32
N GLY A 269 0.64 -19.81 -6.38
CA GLY A 269 -0.62 -20.56 -6.37
C GLY A 269 -0.53 -21.87 -7.17
N PRO A 270 -1.44 -22.83 -6.94
CA PRO A 270 -1.49 -24.08 -7.71
C PRO A 270 -1.97 -23.82 -9.14
N GLN A 271 -1.56 -24.67 -10.09
CA GLN A 271 -2.09 -24.60 -11.45
C GLN A 271 -3.63 -24.79 -11.49
N LEU A 272 -4.29 -24.14 -12.45
CA LEU A 272 -5.76 -24.04 -12.52
C LEU A 272 -6.42 -24.87 -13.63
N ASN A 273 -5.67 -25.72 -14.34
CA ASN A 273 -6.24 -26.66 -15.31
C ASN A 273 -7.21 -27.62 -14.62
N GLY A 274 -8.39 -27.78 -15.23
CA GLY A 274 -9.43 -28.66 -14.69
C GLY A 274 -9.87 -28.27 -13.29
N VAL A 275 -9.81 -26.99 -12.89
CA VAL A 275 -10.18 -26.59 -11.53
C VAL A 275 -11.67 -26.75 -11.25
N VAL A 276 -12.52 -26.57 -12.27
CA VAL A 276 -13.98 -26.75 -12.13
C VAL A 276 -14.29 -28.24 -11.96
N GLY A 277 -14.93 -28.59 -10.86
CA GLY A 277 -15.22 -29.96 -10.42
C GLY A 277 -14.08 -30.63 -9.63
N ARG A 278 -12.89 -30.02 -9.53
CA ARG A 278 -11.74 -30.59 -8.82
C ARG A 278 -11.92 -30.51 -7.31
N VAL A 279 -11.43 -31.51 -6.59
CA VAL A 279 -11.37 -31.49 -5.13
C VAL A 279 -10.48 -30.33 -4.67
N MET A 280 -10.97 -29.53 -3.72
CA MET A 280 -10.21 -28.42 -3.15
C MET A 280 -8.93 -28.96 -2.50
N GLY A 281 -7.79 -28.30 -2.71
CA GLY A 281 -6.54 -28.72 -2.06
C GLY A 281 -5.87 -29.96 -2.65
N SER A 282 -6.22 -30.40 -3.86
CA SER A 282 -5.78 -31.69 -4.41
C SER A 282 -4.64 -31.65 -5.43
N VAL A 283 -4.04 -30.49 -5.73
CA VAL A 283 -2.92 -30.44 -6.69
C VAL A 283 -1.66 -30.98 -6.01
N GLU A 284 -1.05 -31.98 -6.64
CA GLU A 284 0.19 -32.58 -6.15
C GLU A 284 1.33 -31.54 -6.11
N ASP A 285 2.26 -31.73 -5.18
CA ASP A 285 3.44 -30.87 -4.98
C ASP A 285 3.15 -29.38 -4.69
N PHE A 286 1.93 -29.04 -4.24
CA PHE A 286 1.60 -27.69 -3.75
C PHE A 286 1.29 -27.67 -2.23
N LYS A 287 1.87 -26.71 -1.50
CA LYS A 287 1.69 -26.58 -0.04
C LYS A 287 0.48 -25.74 0.33
N TYR A 288 -0.67 -26.38 0.50
CA TYR A 288 -1.93 -25.75 0.88
C TYR A 288 -1.96 -25.15 2.31
N SER A 289 -2.94 -24.27 2.55
CA SER A 289 -3.27 -23.78 3.90
C SER A 289 -4.01 -24.83 4.72
N LYS A 290 -4.06 -24.66 6.04
CA LYS A 290 -4.83 -25.57 6.93
C LYS A 290 -6.31 -25.66 6.53
N GLY A 291 -6.89 -24.56 6.07
CA GLY A 291 -8.27 -24.51 5.58
C GLY A 291 -8.49 -25.40 4.35
N PHE A 292 -7.58 -25.36 3.38
CA PHE A 292 -7.68 -26.17 2.17
C PHE A 292 -7.40 -27.65 2.42
N VAL A 293 -6.50 -27.99 3.35
CA VAL A 293 -6.28 -29.38 3.79
C VAL A 293 -7.56 -29.94 4.42
N ALA A 294 -8.22 -29.19 5.29
CA ALA A 294 -9.48 -29.64 5.89
C ALA A 294 -10.61 -29.77 4.85
N ALA A 295 -10.67 -28.89 3.85
CA ALA A 295 -11.64 -28.98 2.76
C ALA A 295 -11.39 -30.21 1.86
N HIS A 296 -10.13 -30.52 1.58
CA HIS A 296 -9.71 -31.73 0.87
C HIS A 296 -10.17 -33.00 1.60
N ASP A 297 -9.91 -33.11 2.91
CA ASP A 297 -10.27 -34.29 3.71
C ASP A 297 -11.80 -34.50 3.81
N GLN A 298 -12.57 -33.43 3.64
CA GLN A 298 -14.04 -33.47 3.56
C GLN A 298 -14.56 -33.77 2.14
N GLY A 299 -13.68 -33.88 1.15
CA GLY A 299 -14.05 -34.11 -0.25
C GLY A 299 -14.79 -32.93 -0.89
N ARG A 300 -14.59 -31.70 -0.40
CA ARG A 300 -15.22 -30.51 -0.99
C ARG A 300 -14.65 -30.26 -2.38
N THR A 301 -15.51 -29.98 -3.34
CA THR A 301 -15.14 -29.70 -4.74
C THR A 301 -15.35 -28.23 -5.09
N TRP A 302 -14.59 -27.76 -6.09
CA TRP A 302 -14.82 -26.47 -6.73
C TRP A 302 -16.00 -26.58 -7.71
N ASP A 303 -17.18 -26.14 -7.30
CA ASP A 303 -18.31 -25.90 -8.20
C ASP A 303 -18.41 -24.42 -8.58
N GLU A 304 -19.32 -24.09 -9.49
CA GLU A 304 -19.52 -22.71 -9.98
C GLU A 304 -19.78 -21.72 -8.85
N VAL A 305 -20.62 -22.10 -7.89
CA VAL A 305 -20.99 -21.26 -6.74
C VAL A 305 -19.78 -21.00 -5.86
N SER A 306 -19.07 -22.04 -5.45
CA SER A 306 -17.90 -21.94 -4.58
C SER A 306 -16.74 -21.22 -5.26
N ILE A 307 -16.56 -21.38 -6.57
CA ILE A 307 -15.56 -20.60 -7.33
C ILE A 307 -15.95 -19.13 -7.29
N THR A 308 -17.19 -18.76 -7.62
CA THR A 308 -17.61 -17.36 -7.62
C THR A 308 -17.56 -16.73 -6.22
N GLU A 309 -18.03 -17.42 -5.18
CA GLU A 309 -17.91 -16.93 -3.80
C GLU A 309 -16.46 -16.77 -3.36
N TYR A 310 -15.59 -17.72 -3.73
CA TYR A 310 -14.18 -17.64 -3.41
C TYR A 310 -13.50 -16.49 -4.15
N LEU A 311 -13.80 -16.29 -5.44
CA LEU A 311 -13.29 -15.19 -6.23
C LEU A 311 -13.82 -13.85 -5.76
N ALA A 312 -15.03 -13.76 -5.21
CA ALA A 312 -15.58 -12.54 -4.66
C ALA A 312 -14.82 -12.09 -3.41
N LYS A 313 -14.50 -13.02 -2.50
CA LYS A 313 -13.83 -12.70 -1.23
C LYS A 313 -13.09 -13.90 -0.61
N PRO A 314 -11.85 -14.19 -1.04
CA PRO A 314 -11.13 -15.40 -0.65
C PRO A 314 -10.92 -15.58 0.86
N ARG A 315 -10.54 -14.50 1.55
CA ARG A 315 -10.25 -14.51 2.99
C ARG A 315 -11.50 -14.80 3.84
N ASP A 316 -12.67 -14.40 3.37
CA ASP A 316 -13.96 -14.68 4.04
C ASP A 316 -14.45 -16.11 3.77
N PHE A 317 -14.34 -16.57 2.52
CA PHE A 317 -14.75 -17.93 2.13
C PHE A 317 -13.88 -19.01 2.78
N MET A 318 -12.57 -18.79 2.87
CA MET A 318 -11.65 -19.72 3.52
C MET A 318 -10.66 -19.02 4.44
N LYS A 319 -10.97 -19.06 5.74
CA LYS A 319 -10.12 -18.48 6.78
C LYS A 319 -8.70 -19.05 6.74
N GLY A 320 -7.71 -18.16 6.71
CA GLY A 320 -6.29 -18.53 6.62
C GLY A 320 -5.90 -19.10 5.26
N THR A 321 -6.67 -18.83 4.20
CA THR A 321 -6.19 -19.06 2.83
C THR A 321 -4.91 -18.29 2.57
N LYS A 322 -4.00 -18.90 1.81
CA LYS A 322 -2.74 -18.28 1.36
C LYS A 322 -2.91 -17.46 0.08
N MET A 323 -4.09 -17.50 -0.54
CA MET A 323 -4.37 -16.68 -1.71
C MET A 323 -4.64 -15.24 -1.25
N ALA A 324 -3.60 -14.41 -1.27
CA ALA A 324 -3.63 -12.99 -0.94
C ALA A 324 -4.28 -12.17 -2.08
N PHE A 325 -5.50 -12.52 -2.44
CA PHE A 325 -6.29 -11.84 -3.47
C PHE A 325 -7.47 -11.12 -2.82
N ALA A 326 -7.63 -9.82 -3.11
CA ALA A 326 -8.70 -8.99 -2.54
C ALA A 326 -10.10 -9.42 -2.96
N GLY A 327 -10.20 -10.10 -4.10
CA GLY A 327 -11.45 -10.55 -4.71
C GLY A 327 -11.90 -9.69 -5.89
N LEU A 328 -12.75 -10.26 -6.74
CA LEU A 328 -13.37 -9.58 -7.88
C LEU A 328 -14.64 -8.85 -7.43
N LYS A 329 -14.68 -7.53 -7.64
CA LYS A 329 -15.82 -6.69 -7.24
C LYS A 329 -17.01 -6.77 -8.22
N LYS A 330 -16.74 -7.07 -9.49
CA LYS A 330 -17.76 -7.08 -10.55
C LYS A 330 -18.23 -8.51 -10.79
N GLU A 331 -19.55 -8.72 -10.76
CA GLU A 331 -20.15 -10.01 -11.08
C GLU A 331 -19.83 -10.47 -12.51
N ALA A 332 -19.78 -9.52 -13.46
CA ALA A 332 -19.37 -9.80 -14.83
C ALA A 332 -17.93 -10.34 -14.93
N ASP A 333 -16.99 -9.82 -14.12
CA ASP A 333 -15.61 -10.32 -14.10
C ASP A 333 -15.56 -11.75 -13.54
N MET A 334 -16.37 -12.06 -12.52
CA MET A 334 -16.46 -13.41 -11.95
C MET A 334 -17.06 -14.40 -12.93
N ALA A 335 -18.15 -14.02 -13.61
CA ALA A 335 -18.77 -14.85 -14.65
C ALA A 335 -17.81 -15.11 -15.82
N ALA A 336 -17.05 -14.09 -16.25
CA ALA A 336 -16.05 -14.23 -17.30
C ALA A 336 -14.91 -15.17 -16.90
N ILE A 337 -14.37 -15.03 -15.68
CA ILE A 337 -13.34 -15.95 -15.16
C ILE A 337 -13.88 -17.37 -15.04
N LEU A 338 -15.10 -17.55 -14.54
CA LEU A 338 -15.71 -18.89 -14.44
C LEU A 338 -15.81 -19.55 -15.82
N ALA A 339 -16.29 -18.83 -16.84
CA ALA A 339 -16.35 -19.31 -18.21
C ALA A 339 -14.96 -19.69 -18.77
N TYR A 340 -13.94 -18.87 -18.50
CA TYR A 340 -12.56 -19.14 -18.90
C TYR A 340 -11.97 -20.38 -18.19
N LEU A 341 -12.22 -20.55 -16.90
CA LEU A 341 -11.81 -21.74 -16.15
C LEU A 341 -12.52 -23.01 -16.62
N GLN A 342 -13.82 -22.91 -16.97
CA GLN A 342 -14.59 -24.01 -17.55
C GLN A 342 -14.01 -24.44 -18.91
N ALA A 343 -13.70 -23.49 -19.78
CA ALA A 343 -13.08 -23.78 -21.08
C ALA A 343 -11.69 -24.46 -20.95
N ALA A 344 -10.96 -24.14 -19.89
CA ALA A 344 -9.67 -24.78 -19.55
C ALA A 344 -9.80 -26.09 -18.75
N SER A 345 -11.03 -26.55 -18.53
CA SER A 345 -11.33 -27.81 -17.83
C SER A 345 -11.82 -28.91 -18.79
N GLU A 346 -11.92 -28.61 -20.10
CA GLU A 346 -12.27 -29.56 -21.18
C GLU A 346 -11.06 -30.27 -21.80
#